data_AF-A0A661A5X0-F1
#
_entry.id   AF-A0A661A5X0-F1
#
_cell.length_a   1.000
_cell.length_b   1.000
_cell.length_c   1.000
_cell.angle_alpha   90.00
_cell.angle_beta   90.00
_cell.angle_gamma   90.00
#
_symmetry.space_group_name_H-M   'P 1'
#
loop_
_entity.id
_entity.type
_entity.pdbx_description
1 polymer ?
#
loop_
_entity_poly.entity_id
_entity_poly.type
_entity_poly.pdbx_seq_one_letter_code
_entity_poly.pdbx_strand_id
1 'polypeptide(L)'
;MTDTVTHAPEFPEGLTWLNSDRPLRMGEELRGRVLLLDFWTYCCVNCVHMLDELSRVEEEFADAPFSVIGVHAPKFDNERDPANVQHAIDRLGVRHPVLVDADRKVWSDYTVGAWPTTILVDAKGYVREQLQGEVDGTVLREKITALLAEVTDEPGAPAPATASRSRSTDPAPQTLLYPGKIAADDQHIFIADSGHHRVLVCDHTGRVLKTLGGAQAGNEDGRHDTARFNDPQGMASDGQNLWVADRGNHLLRQVSLDLFWVKTMAGTGALGQSRAAVDPARPLTIDLRSPWDVHLVGEHLLIAMAGSHQIWLYDIEKDEIGAWAGSGVEDHIDGPMQEAAFAQPSGLSQVGPWIMIADSEVSSLRAIDLKKGEAQTLAGGGLFDFGDADGDAETMAFQHPMDVAVLGQDLYVADTFNHKIKVLNLPTMECRTVVDKGELAEPAGICAVGERLLVADTNNHRVVWVDPASGAVEVFELH
;
A
#
# COMPACT_ATOMS: atom_id res chain seq x y z
N MET A 1 28.30 32.28 17.52
CA MET A 1 26.85 32.37 17.22
C MET A 1 26.20 31.46 18.24
N THR A 2 25.28 31.95 19.05
CA THR A 2 24.52 31.11 19.98
C THR A 2 23.64 30.20 19.13
N ASP A 3 23.92 28.89 19.13
CA ASP A 3 23.02 27.91 18.54
C ASP A 3 21.64 28.14 19.14
N THR A 4 20.70 28.57 18.30
CA THR A 4 19.34 28.86 18.73
C THR A 4 18.66 27.51 18.83
N VAL A 5 18.60 26.96 20.04
CA VAL A 5 18.04 25.63 20.27
C VAL A 5 16.52 25.73 20.34
N THR A 6 15.82 25.01 19.47
CA THR A 6 14.35 24.99 19.42
C THR A 6 13.84 23.82 20.24
N HIS A 7 13.00 24.10 21.25
CA HIS A 7 12.30 23.04 21.97
C HIS A 7 11.25 22.38 21.08
N ALA A 8 11.14 21.06 21.17
CA ALA A 8 10.04 20.31 20.57
C ALA A 8 8.70 20.82 21.14
N PRO A 9 7.74 21.25 20.29
CA PRO A 9 6.38 21.54 20.72
C PRO A 9 5.76 20.38 21.52
N GLU A 10 4.96 20.69 22.53
CA GLU A 10 4.22 19.67 23.27
C GLU A 10 3.04 19.17 22.44
N PHE A 11 2.67 17.89 22.60
CA PHE A 11 1.49 17.35 21.94
C PHE A 11 0.20 17.95 22.53
N PRO A 12 -0.75 18.43 21.70
CA PRO A 12 -2.02 18.96 22.17
C PRO A 12 -2.82 17.95 23.00
N GLU A 13 -3.47 18.42 24.06
CA GLU A 13 -4.39 17.60 24.84
C GLU A 13 -5.62 17.19 24.01
N GLY A 14 -6.19 16.02 24.32
CA GLY A 14 -7.45 15.54 23.72
C GLY A 14 -7.32 14.81 22.39
N LEU A 15 -6.10 14.67 21.84
CA LEU A 15 -5.85 13.84 20.66
C LEU A 15 -5.85 12.34 21.01
N THR A 16 -6.26 11.53 20.04
CA THR A 16 -6.31 10.07 20.18
C THR A 16 -4.92 9.47 20.03
N TRP A 17 -4.57 8.59 20.97
CA TRP A 17 -3.36 7.78 20.91
C TRP A 17 -3.72 6.32 20.64
N LEU A 18 -3.04 5.73 19.67
CA LEU A 18 -3.07 4.30 19.33
C LEU A 18 -1.74 3.67 19.74
N ASN A 19 -1.75 2.36 20.00
CA ASN A 19 -0.60 1.63 20.57
C ASN A 19 -0.03 2.27 21.86
N SER A 20 -0.85 2.99 22.63
CA SER A 20 -0.50 3.54 23.94
C SER A 20 -1.72 3.48 24.87
N ASP A 21 -1.50 3.13 26.13
CA ASP A 21 -2.56 3.06 27.16
C ASP A 21 -2.90 4.43 27.76
N ARG A 22 -2.13 5.47 27.43
CA ARG A 22 -2.30 6.85 27.88
C ARG A 22 -1.72 7.85 26.86
N PRO A 23 -2.11 9.13 26.90
CA PRO A 23 -1.39 10.18 26.18
C PRO A 23 0.06 10.29 26.62
N LEU A 24 0.97 10.52 25.66
CA LEU A 24 2.41 10.71 25.93
C LEU A 24 2.76 12.19 25.88
N ARG A 25 3.63 12.65 26.80
CA ARG A 25 4.02 14.06 26.91
C ARG A 25 5.53 14.22 26.89
N MET A 26 6.01 15.27 26.23
CA MET A 26 7.44 15.59 26.08
C MET A 26 8.13 15.74 27.44
N GLY A 27 7.47 16.42 28.38
CA GLY A 27 8.02 16.70 29.71
C GLY A 27 7.93 15.55 30.73
N GLU A 28 7.21 14.47 30.42
CA GLU A 28 6.88 13.39 31.36
C GLU A 28 7.32 12.03 30.80
N GLU A 29 6.48 11.32 30.06
CA GLU A 29 6.76 9.97 29.56
C GLU A 29 7.96 9.91 28.60
N LEU A 30 8.19 10.98 27.84
CA LEU A 30 9.23 11.05 26.83
C LEU A 30 10.52 11.73 27.31
N ARG A 31 10.57 12.19 28.57
CA ARG A 31 11.72 12.90 29.13
C ARG A 31 12.95 12.00 29.23
N GLY A 32 14.10 12.52 28.81
CA GLY A 32 15.39 11.82 28.91
C GLY A 32 15.62 10.78 27.81
N ARG A 33 14.82 10.81 26.74
CA ARG A 33 14.90 9.89 25.60
C ARG A 33 15.22 10.64 24.32
N VAL A 34 16.01 10.02 23.45
CA VAL A 34 16.08 10.44 22.05
C VAL A 34 14.77 10.03 21.37
N LEU A 35 14.12 10.96 20.69
CA LEU A 35 12.86 10.69 19.98
C LEU A 35 13.05 10.80 18.48
N LEU A 36 12.41 9.91 17.76
CA LEU A 36 12.15 10.04 16.33
C LEU A 36 10.65 10.25 16.16
N LEU A 37 10.25 11.43 15.69
CA LEU A 37 8.88 11.71 15.30
C LEU A 37 8.74 11.44 13.80
N ASP A 38 7.85 10.52 13.44
CA ASP A 38 7.55 10.19 12.05
C ASP A 38 6.20 10.81 11.66
N PHE A 39 6.21 11.80 10.77
CA PHE A 39 4.99 12.40 10.24
C PHE A 39 4.57 11.65 8.98
N TRP A 40 3.51 10.86 9.10
CA TRP A 40 3.12 9.87 8.09
C TRP A 40 1.61 9.84 7.85
N THR A 41 1.21 9.20 6.76
CA THR A 41 -0.19 8.88 6.42
C THR A 41 -0.19 7.51 5.75
N TYR A 42 -1.21 6.68 5.96
CA TYR A 42 -1.13 5.27 5.54
C TYR A 42 -1.42 5.03 4.05
N CYS A 43 -1.99 6.01 3.35
CA CYS A 43 -2.20 5.92 1.91
C CYS A 43 -0.89 5.99 1.10
N CYS A 44 0.10 6.74 1.60
CA CYS A 44 1.30 7.11 0.87
C CYS A 44 2.34 5.98 0.88
N VAL A 45 2.68 5.48 -0.30
CA VAL A 45 3.69 4.42 -0.46
C VAL A 45 5.06 4.82 0.10
N ASN A 46 5.40 6.12 0.06
CA ASN A 46 6.66 6.61 0.63
C ASN A 46 6.68 6.50 2.16
N CYS A 47 5.55 6.74 2.81
CA CYS A 47 5.39 6.50 4.25
C CYS A 47 5.49 5.01 4.58
N VAL A 48 4.88 4.14 3.77
CA VAL A 48 4.97 2.69 3.97
C VAL A 48 6.43 2.21 3.92
N HIS A 49 7.23 2.69 2.96
CA HIS A 49 8.67 2.37 2.91
C HIS A 49 9.41 2.83 4.17
N MET A 50 9.07 4.01 4.70
CA MET A 50 9.67 4.51 5.94
C MET A 50 9.32 3.65 7.14
N LEU A 51 8.07 3.17 7.26
CA LEU A 51 7.66 2.30 8.36
C LEU A 51 8.46 0.98 8.38
N ASP A 52 8.78 0.42 7.22
CA ASP A 52 9.63 -0.78 7.11
C ASP A 52 11.05 -0.52 7.65
N GLU A 53 11.63 0.64 7.33
CA GLU A 53 12.94 1.05 7.88
C GLU A 53 12.87 1.35 9.38
N LEU A 54 11.83 2.04 9.85
CA LEU A 54 11.64 2.38 11.26
C LEU A 54 11.50 1.13 12.12
N SER A 55 10.79 0.10 11.64
CA SER A 55 10.66 -1.17 12.35
C SER A 55 12.02 -1.82 12.65
N ARG A 56 12.97 -1.74 11.70
CA ARG A 56 14.36 -2.24 11.89
C ARG A 56 15.14 -1.39 12.87
N VAL A 57 15.00 -0.06 12.77
CA VAL A 57 15.66 0.89 13.69
C VAL A 57 15.15 0.70 15.13
N GLU A 58 13.85 0.51 15.32
CA GLU A 58 13.25 0.22 16.64
C GLU A 58 13.78 -1.06 17.25
N GLU A 59 13.94 -2.13 16.45
CA GLU A 59 14.50 -3.40 16.92
C GLU A 59 15.97 -3.26 17.34
N GLU A 60 16.77 -2.49 16.59
CA GLU A 60 18.19 -2.27 16.90
C GLU A 60 18.40 -1.46 18.18
N PHE A 61 17.55 -0.46 18.43
CA PHE A 61 17.67 0.45 19.58
C PHE A 61 16.70 0.11 20.73
N ALA A 62 16.12 -1.10 20.77
CA ALA A 62 15.10 -1.49 21.74
C ALA A 62 15.55 -1.35 23.21
N ASP A 63 16.85 -1.55 23.49
CA ASP A 63 17.43 -1.46 24.83
C ASP A 63 18.01 -0.05 25.15
N ALA A 64 17.95 0.88 24.20
CA ALA A 64 18.45 2.25 24.36
C ALA A 64 17.37 3.20 24.90
N PRO A 65 17.72 4.37 25.46
CA PRO A 65 16.77 5.43 25.77
C PRO A 65 16.30 6.14 24.48
N PHE A 66 15.69 5.38 23.57
CA PHE A 66 15.20 5.79 22.27
C PHE A 66 13.71 5.44 22.13
N SER A 67 12.94 6.25 21.40
CA SER A 67 11.55 5.93 21.08
C SER A 67 11.13 6.55 19.74
N VAL A 68 10.39 5.79 18.95
CA VAL A 68 9.67 6.30 17.77
C VAL A 68 8.26 6.71 18.19
N ILE A 69 7.78 7.84 17.69
CA ILE A 69 6.39 8.27 17.81
C ILE A 69 5.88 8.56 16.40
N GLY A 70 4.88 7.80 15.95
CA GLY A 70 4.18 8.10 14.72
C GLY A 70 3.20 9.26 14.94
N VAL A 71 3.31 10.32 14.17
CA VAL A 71 2.31 11.40 14.09
C VAL A 71 1.55 11.19 12.79
N HIS A 72 0.42 10.48 12.88
CA HIS A 72 -0.43 10.21 11.73
C HIS A 72 -1.18 11.50 11.35
N ALA A 73 -0.79 12.10 10.24
CA ALA A 73 -1.33 13.34 9.70
C ALA A 73 -2.02 13.02 8.36
N PRO A 74 -3.36 12.98 8.30
CA PRO A 74 -4.09 12.43 7.15
C PRO A 74 -3.94 13.29 5.89
N LYS A 75 -3.86 12.63 4.72
CA LYS A 75 -4.03 13.28 3.41
C LYS A 75 -5.50 13.30 3.01
N PHE A 76 -6.19 12.16 3.13
CA PHE A 76 -7.59 11.96 2.76
C PHE A 76 -8.54 12.02 3.97
N ASP A 77 -9.83 12.26 3.70
CA ASP A 77 -10.84 12.37 4.76
C ASP A 77 -11.04 11.05 5.52
N ASN A 78 -10.99 9.91 4.82
CA ASN A 78 -11.11 8.58 5.43
C ASN A 78 -10.04 8.31 6.51
N GLU A 79 -8.83 8.84 6.31
CA GLU A 79 -7.70 8.63 7.21
C GLU A 79 -7.81 9.43 8.52
N ARG A 80 -8.83 10.31 8.65
CA ARG A 80 -9.08 11.08 9.88
C ARG A 80 -9.70 10.24 10.99
N ASP A 81 -10.33 9.11 10.65
CA ASP A 81 -10.97 8.22 11.62
C ASP A 81 -9.93 7.31 12.31
N PRO A 82 -9.77 7.39 13.65
CA PRO A 82 -8.84 6.54 14.38
C PRO A 82 -9.06 5.02 14.18
N ALA A 83 -10.28 4.58 13.87
CA ALA A 83 -10.54 3.16 13.61
C ALA A 83 -9.85 2.68 12.33
N ASN A 84 -9.88 3.49 11.26
CA ASN A 84 -9.19 3.20 10.01
C ASN A 84 -7.66 3.25 10.19
N VAL A 85 -7.17 4.23 10.97
CA VAL A 85 -5.75 4.29 11.34
C VAL A 85 -5.32 3.04 12.13
N GLN A 86 -6.17 2.53 13.02
CA GLN A 86 -5.90 1.27 13.73
C GLN A 86 -5.82 0.08 12.78
N HIS A 87 -6.72 -0.04 11.80
CA HIS A 87 -6.62 -1.07 10.76
C HIS A 87 -5.32 -0.96 9.95
N ALA A 88 -4.89 0.27 9.61
CA ALA A 88 -3.63 0.50 8.92
C ALA A 88 -2.41 0.12 9.79
N ILE A 89 -2.40 0.50 11.08
CA ILE A 89 -1.40 0.06 12.07
C ILE A 89 -1.35 -1.46 12.16
N ASP A 90 -2.51 -2.11 12.09
CA ASP A 90 -2.62 -3.55 12.11
C ASP A 90 -2.03 -4.20 10.87
N ARG A 91 -2.44 -3.74 9.69
CA ARG A 91 -2.01 -4.21 8.37
C ARG A 91 -0.51 -4.00 8.13
N LEU A 92 0.03 -2.84 8.51
CA LEU A 92 1.43 -2.44 8.27
C LEU A 92 2.37 -2.89 9.40
N GLY A 93 1.86 -3.50 10.47
CA GLY A 93 2.70 -4.01 11.57
C GLY A 93 3.35 -2.93 12.42
N VAL A 94 2.76 -1.72 12.49
CA VAL A 94 3.29 -0.60 13.29
C VAL A 94 3.17 -0.93 14.78
N ARG A 95 4.30 -0.86 15.50
CA ARG A 95 4.41 -1.24 16.93
C ARG A 95 4.56 -0.06 17.88
N HIS A 96 5.15 1.04 17.40
CA HIS A 96 5.31 2.25 18.19
C HIS A 96 3.96 2.95 18.47
N PRO A 97 3.91 3.82 19.49
CA PRO A 97 2.78 4.71 19.72
C PRO A 97 2.49 5.60 18.50
N VAL A 98 1.22 5.78 18.19
CA VAL A 98 0.76 6.65 17.10
C VAL A 98 -0.22 7.68 17.64
N LEU A 99 0.08 8.95 17.42
CA LEU A 99 -0.80 10.08 17.66
C LEU A 99 -1.62 10.35 16.39
N VAL A 100 -2.95 10.38 16.50
CA VAL A 100 -3.84 10.73 15.37
C VAL A 100 -4.04 12.25 15.33
N ASP A 101 -3.28 12.93 14.48
CA ASP A 101 -3.34 14.39 14.25
C ASP A 101 -4.32 14.72 13.12
N ALA A 102 -5.60 14.40 13.34
CA ALA A 102 -6.65 14.46 12.31
C ALA A 102 -6.85 15.85 11.66
N ASP A 103 -6.46 16.92 12.36
CA ASP A 103 -6.55 18.31 11.90
C ASP A 103 -5.19 18.92 11.51
N ARG A 104 -4.12 18.10 11.46
CA ARG A 104 -2.75 18.51 11.12
C ARG A 104 -2.24 19.67 11.98
N LYS A 105 -2.60 19.66 13.26
CA LYS A 105 -2.18 20.67 14.25
C LYS A 105 -0.73 20.46 14.64
N VAL A 106 -0.34 19.24 15.01
CA VAL A 106 1.04 18.89 15.35
C VAL A 106 1.93 19.03 14.11
N TRP A 107 1.46 18.59 12.95
CA TRP A 107 2.09 18.84 11.65
C TRP A 107 2.46 20.33 11.46
N SER A 108 1.51 21.22 11.74
CA SER A 108 1.70 22.67 11.63
C SER A 108 2.64 23.23 12.70
N ASP A 109 2.52 22.76 13.96
CA ASP A 109 3.37 23.19 15.08
C ASP A 109 4.86 22.82 14.83
N TYR A 110 5.12 21.73 14.10
CA TYR A 110 6.46 21.31 13.66
C TYR A 110 6.86 21.81 12.25
N THR A 111 6.01 22.63 11.61
CA THR A 111 6.27 23.20 10.27
C THR A 111 6.58 22.14 9.21
N VAL A 112 5.91 20.99 9.28
CA VAL A 112 6.07 19.90 8.31
C VAL A 112 5.46 20.31 6.97
N GLY A 113 6.09 19.89 5.86
CA GLY A 113 5.68 20.27 4.51
C GLY A 113 5.58 19.11 3.51
N ALA A 114 5.96 17.89 3.89
CA ALA A 114 5.94 16.73 3.02
C ALA A 114 5.78 15.43 3.82
N TRP A 115 5.13 14.44 3.21
CA TRP A 115 5.09 13.07 3.71
C TRP A 115 6.15 12.20 3.03
N PRO A 116 6.82 11.29 3.76
CA PRO A 116 7.01 11.33 5.21
C PRO A 116 7.95 12.49 5.61
N THR A 117 7.95 12.87 6.89
CA THR A 117 8.99 13.72 7.47
C THR A 117 9.42 13.14 8.81
N THR A 118 10.72 12.90 8.98
CA THR A 118 11.32 12.46 10.23
C THR A 118 11.91 13.65 11.00
N ILE A 119 11.61 13.77 12.30
CA ILE A 119 12.20 14.78 13.19
C ILE A 119 12.91 14.08 14.35
N LEU A 120 14.18 14.41 14.54
CA LEU A 120 14.97 13.91 15.66
C LEU A 120 14.99 14.92 16.81
N VAL A 121 14.61 14.46 18.00
CA VAL A 121 14.62 15.24 19.23
C VAL A 121 15.60 14.59 20.20
N ASP A 122 16.47 15.39 20.83
CA ASP A 122 17.41 14.87 21.83
C ASP A 122 16.75 14.63 23.20
N ALA A 123 17.48 13.98 24.11
CA ALA A 123 17.01 13.65 25.46
C ALA A 123 16.65 14.86 26.34
N LYS A 124 17.02 16.08 25.94
CA LYS A 124 16.66 17.34 26.62
C LYS A 124 15.42 17.98 26.02
N GLY A 125 14.83 17.39 24.98
CA GLY A 125 13.62 17.88 24.32
C GLY A 125 13.90 18.95 23.27
N TYR A 126 15.10 19.00 22.71
CA TYR A 126 15.43 19.92 21.62
C TYR A 126 15.34 19.24 20.26
N VAL A 127 14.73 19.91 19.29
CA VAL A 127 14.75 19.49 17.89
C VAL A 127 16.16 19.66 17.34
N ARG A 128 16.73 18.58 16.83
CA ARG A 128 18.10 18.53 16.30
C ARG A 128 18.13 18.49 14.79
N GLU A 129 17.22 17.73 14.20
CA GLU A 129 17.14 17.58 12.75
C GLU A 129 15.71 17.35 12.28
N GLN A 130 15.45 17.76 11.03
CA GLN A 130 14.22 17.47 10.28
C GLN A 130 14.65 16.99 8.89
N LEU A 131 14.20 15.80 8.52
CA LEU A 131 14.53 15.11 7.28
C LEU A 131 13.22 14.87 6.51
N GLN A 132 13.10 15.44 5.31
CA GLN A 132 11.89 15.32 4.47
C GLN A 132 12.06 14.21 3.44
N GLY A 133 10.99 13.47 3.20
CA GLY A 133 10.96 12.32 2.29
C GLY A 133 11.49 11.04 2.95
N GLU A 134 11.68 10.02 2.12
CA GLU A 134 12.27 8.76 2.55
C GLU A 134 13.73 8.96 2.97
N VAL A 135 14.10 8.38 4.11
CA VAL A 135 15.44 8.46 4.70
C VAL A 135 16.01 7.05 4.80
N ASP A 136 17.22 6.85 4.27
CA ASP A 136 17.93 5.59 4.42
C ASP A 136 18.16 5.27 5.89
N GLY A 137 17.86 4.03 6.30
CA GLY A 137 17.99 3.61 7.70
C GLY A 137 19.41 3.77 8.26
N THR A 138 20.45 3.76 7.43
CA THR A 138 21.85 3.95 7.86
C THR A 138 22.07 5.37 8.32
N VAL A 139 21.50 6.34 7.60
CA VAL A 139 21.51 7.76 7.98
C VAL A 139 20.80 7.95 9.32
N LEU A 140 19.65 7.29 9.52
CA LEU A 140 18.94 7.33 10.81
C LEU A 140 19.77 6.73 11.95
N ARG A 141 20.36 5.54 11.75
CA ARG A 141 21.21 4.86 12.75
C ARG A 141 22.39 5.71 13.19
N GLU A 142 23.09 6.33 12.25
CA GLU A 142 24.22 7.23 12.55
C GLU A 142 23.80 8.41 13.42
N LYS A 143 22.69 9.07 13.06
CA LYS A 143 22.18 10.23 13.77
C LYS A 143 21.65 9.89 15.17
N ILE A 144 20.88 8.80 15.28
CA ILE A 144 20.36 8.31 16.57
C ILE A 144 21.52 7.95 17.50
N THR A 145 22.53 7.22 17.00
CA THR A 145 23.72 6.86 17.78
C THR A 145 24.46 8.10 18.31
N ALA A 146 24.61 9.14 17.47
CA ALA A 146 25.24 10.38 17.88
C ALA A 146 24.46 11.08 19.01
N LEU A 147 23.13 11.13 18.92
CA LEU A 147 22.28 11.73 19.97
C LEU A 147 22.29 10.89 21.26
N LEU A 148 22.30 9.56 21.15
CA LEU A 148 22.37 8.66 22.31
C LEU A 148 23.69 8.82 23.08
N ALA A 149 24.79 9.13 22.40
CA ALA A 149 26.08 9.41 23.06
C ALA A 149 26.08 10.70 23.90
N GLU A 150 25.13 11.62 23.66
CA GLU A 150 24.97 12.85 24.44
C GLU A 150 24.08 12.65 25.68
N VAL A 151 23.45 11.48 25.85
CA VAL A 151 22.57 11.17 26.98
C VAL A 151 23.41 10.97 28.25
N THR A 152 23.28 11.91 29.19
CA THR A 152 24.00 11.87 30.48
C THR A 152 23.10 11.53 31.65
N ASP A 153 21.79 11.71 31.51
CA ASP A 153 20.80 11.54 32.56
C ASP A 153 20.13 10.17 32.37
N GLU A 154 19.73 9.51 33.46
CA GLU A 154 18.90 8.31 33.33
C GLU A 154 17.54 8.69 32.71
N PRO A 155 17.03 7.89 31.76
CA PRO A 155 15.70 8.12 31.18
C PRO A 155 14.65 8.12 32.28
N GLY A 156 13.59 8.92 32.10
CA GLY A 156 12.50 9.07 33.08
C GLY A 156 11.64 7.80 33.23
N ALA A 157 10.38 7.89 32.85
CA ALA A 157 9.48 6.73 32.89
C ALA A 157 9.99 5.58 31.98
N PRO A 158 9.60 4.31 32.25
CA PRO A 158 9.86 3.20 31.34
C PRO A 158 9.34 3.53 29.93
N ALA A 159 9.94 2.90 28.91
CA ALA A 159 9.57 3.18 27.52
C ALA A 159 8.06 2.98 27.35
N PRO A 160 7.40 3.75 26.48
CA PRO A 160 6.03 3.43 26.09
C PRO A 160 5.97 1.94 25.74
N ALA A 161 5.03 1.21 26.33
CA ALA A 161 4.92 -0.21 26.06
C ALA A 161 4.67 -0.38 24.57
N THR A 162 5.63 -0.98 23.86
CA THR A 162 5.40 -1.38 22.47
C THR A 162 4.35 -2.48 22.48
N ALA A 163 3.38 -2.39 21.58
CA ALA A 163 2.34 -3.42 21.49
C ALA A 163 3.02 -4.77 21.16
N SER A 164 3.05 -5.69 22.13
CA SER A 164 3.55 -7.05 21.89
C SER A 164 2.48 -7.83 21.14
N ARG A 165 2.66 -8.00 19.83
CA ARG A 165 1.83 -8.93 19.06
C ARG A 165 2.43 -10.33 19.16
N SER A 166 1.67 -11.28 19.70
CA SER A 166 2.07 -12.69 19.71
C SER A 166 2.16 -13.18 18.27
N ARG A 167 3.29 -13.78 17.89
CA ARG A 167 3.41 -14.51 16.61
C ARG A 167 2.41 -15.67 16.62
N SER A 168 1.41 -15.59 15.74
CA SER A 168 0.37 -16.61 15.59
C SER A 168 0.90 -17.84 14.86
N THR A 169 0.38 -19.00 15.22
CA THR A 169 0.37 -20.22 14.42
C THR A 169 -0.24 -19.98 13.04
N ASP A 170 0.05 -20.86 12.07
CA ASP A 170 -0.60 -20.82 10.76
C ASP A 170 -2.13 -20.77 10.90
N PRO A 171 -2.78 -19.70 10.44
CA PRO A 171 -4.22 -19.56 10.52
C PRO A 171 -4.89 -20.53 9.53
N ALA A 172 -6.11 -20.95 9.86
CA ALA A 172 -6.88 -21.82 8.97
C ALA A 172 -7.00 -21.19 7.57
N PRO A 173 -6.98 -21.97 6.48
CA PRO A 173 -7.10 -21.42 5.14
C PRO A 173 -8.39 -20.61 4.91
N GLN A 174 -9.46 -20.93 5.64
CA GLN A 174 -10.76 -20.25 5.50
C GLN A 174 -10.81 -18.87 6.20
N THR A 175 -9.81 -18.54 7.03
CA THR A 175 -9.75 -17.23 7.72
C THR A 175 -8.82 -16.30 6.98
N LEU A 176 -9.34 -15.18 6.49
CA LEU A 176 -8.55 -14.14 5.83
C LEU A 176 -8.13 -13.06 6.85
N LEU A 177 -7.07 -12.32 6.53
CA LEU A 177 -6.61 -11.16 7.27
C LEU A 177 -6.14 -10.11 6.28
N TYR A 178 -6.95 -9.06 6.11
CA TYR A 178 -6.67 -7.95 5.20
C TYR A 178 -6.37 -8.44 3.77
N PRO A 179 -7.28 -9.18 3.10
CA PRO A 179 -7.07 -9.57 1.72
C PRO A 179 -6.94 -8.32 0.84
N GLY A 180 -5.83 -8.20 0.11
CA GLY A 180 -5.52 -6.99 -0.65
C GLY A 180 -6.05 -7.01 -2.08
N LYS A 181 -5.90 -8.14 -2.78
CA LYS A 181 -6.26 -8.30 -4.19
C LYS A 181 -6.85 -9.67 -4.50
N ILE A 182 -7.58 -9.73 -5.61
CA ILE A 182 -8.21 -10.94 -6.14
C ILE A 182 -7.95 -11.02 -7.63
N ALA A 183 -7.69 -12.24 -8.11
CA ALA A 183 -7.69 -12.56 -9.53
C ALA A 183 -8.49 -13.83 -9.77
N ALA A 184 -8.88 -14.09 -11.02
CA ALA A 184 -9.55 -15.33 -11.40
C ALA A 184 -9.13 -15.75 -12.81
N ASP A 185 -9.13 -17.06 -13.04
CA ASP A 185 -9.08 -17.68 -14.36
C ASP A 185 -10.34 -18.56 -14.56
N ASP A 186 -10.36 -19.41 -15.59
CA ASP A 186 -11.50 -20.29 -15.90
C ASP A 186 -11.75 -21.40 -14.85
N GLN A 187 -10.76 -21.71 -14.01
CA GLN A 187 -10.77 -22.82 -13.05
C GLN A 187 -10.63 -22.34 -11.60
N HIS A 188 -9.98 -21.21 -11.39
CA HIS A 188 -9.47 -20.77 -10.11
C HIS A 188 -9.91 -19.36 -9.74
N ILE A 189 -10.06 -19.16 -8.44
CA ILE A 189 -10.05 -17.86 -7.79
C ILE A 189 -8.78 -17.77 -6.96
N PHE A 190 -8.04 -16.68 -7.12
CA PHE A 190 -6.83 -16.38 -6.37
C PHE A 190 -7.09 -15.24 -5.41
N ILE A 191 -6.75 -15.42 -4.14
CA ILE A 191 -6.89 -14.40 -3.10
C ILE A 191 -5.51 -14.12 -2.51
N ALA A 192 -5.06 -12.87 -2.62
CA ALA A 192 -3.90 -12.39 -1.89
C ALA A 192 -4.34 -12.08 -0.46
N ASP A 193 -4.10 -13.03 0.44
CA ASP A 193 -4.40 -12.91 1.87
C ASP A 193 -3.22 -12.19 2.56
N SER A 194 -3.15 -10.89 2.28
CA SER A 194 -1.97 -10.06 2.42
C SER A 194 -1.45 -9.98 3.86
N GLY A 195 -2.34 -9.83 4.84
CA GLY A 195 -1.99 -9.79 6.27
C GLY A 195 -1.52 -11.14 6.82
N HIS A 196 -1.80 -12.26 6.14
CA HIS A 196 -1.21 -13.56 6.44
C HIS A 196 0.03 -13.88 5.58
N HIS A 197 0.48 -12.95 4.74
CA HIS A 197 1.61 -13.11 3.83
C HIS A 197 1.52 -14.39 2.99
N ARG A 198 0.34 -14.66 2.43
CA ARG A 198 0.06 -15.89 1.66
C ARG A 198 -0.89 -15.63 0.49
N VAL A 199 -0.92 -16.57 -0.44
CA VAL A 199 -1.90 -16.61 -1.55
C VAL A 199 -2.74 -17.87 -1.42
N LEU A 200 -4.06 -17.73 -1.54
CA LEU A 200 -4.99 -18.87 -1.61
C LEU A 200 -5.38 -19.13 -3.06
N VAL A 201 -5.32 -20.40 -3.46
CA VAL A 201 -5.85 -20.91 -4.73
C VAL A 201 -7.12 -21.67 -4.40
N CYS A 202 -8.25 -21.18 -4.89
CA CYS A 202 -9.58 -21.74 -4.66
C CYS A 202 -10.22 -22.13 -5.99
N ASP A 203 -11.20 -23.02 -5.96
CA ASP A 203 -12.14 -23.13 -7.09
C ASP A 203 -13.28 -22.09 -6.96
N HIS A 204 -14.09 -21.94 -8.01
CA HIS A 204 -15.21 -20.98 -8.03
C HIS A 204 -16.32 -21.26 -7.00
N THR A 205 -16.29 -22.40 -6.29
CA THR A 205 -17.26 -22.68 -5.22
C THR A 205 -16.79 -22.17 -3.86
N GLY A 206 -15.51 -21.78 -3.73
CA GLY A 206 -14.89 -21.39 -2.46
C GLY A 206 -14.08 -22.49 -1.79
N ARG A 207 -13.96 -23.67 -2.41
CA ARG A 207 -13.11 -24.72 -1.87
C ARG A 207 -11.64 -24.36 -2.04
N VAL A 208 -10.89 -24.33 -0.94
CA VAL A 208 -9.45 -24.04 -0.99
C VAL A 208 -8.69 -25.24 -1.55
N LEU A 209 -8.08 -25.08 -2.72
CA LEU A 209 -7.27 -26.11 -3.38
C LEU A 209 -5.83 -26.09 -2.85
N LYS A 210 -5.29 -24.88 -2.62
CA LYS A 210 -3.94 -24.70 -2.07
C LYS A 210 -3.79 -23.39 -1.29
N THR A 211 -2.93 -23.45 -0.29
CA THR A 211 -2.35 -22.28 0.38
C THR A 211 -0.87 -22.21 0.06
N LEU A 212 -0.43 -21.07 -0.46
CA LEU A 212 0.94 -20.77 -0.87
C LEU A 212 1.52 -19.75 0.13
N GLY A 213 2.56 -20.12 0.88
CA GLY A 213 3.09 -19.30 1.96
C GLY A 213 2.32 -19.45 3.28
N GLY A 214 2.47 -18.47 4.17
CA GLY A 214 1.87 -18.45 5.51
C GLY A 214 2.88 -18.40 6.67
N ALA A 215 2.35 -18.21 7.88
CA ALA A 215 3.01 -18.06 9.18
C ALA A 215 3.82 -16.78 9.40
N GLN A 216 4.72 -16.43 8.49
CA GLN A 216 5.67 -15.33 8.65
C GLN A 216 6.00 -14.73 7.28
N ALA A 217 6.23 -13.41 7.24
CA ALA A 217 6.79 -12.76 6.08
C ALA A 217 8.17 -13.33 5.72
N GLY A 218 8.47 -13.43 4.44
CA GLY A 218 9.76 -13.88 3.89
C GLY A 218 9.76 -13.85 2.37
N ASN A 219 10.88 -14.17 1.75
CA ASN A 219 11.05 -14.12 0.29
C ASN A 219 11.55 -15.45 -0.30
N GLU A 220 11.47 -16.54 0.47
CA GLU A 220 11.94 -17.85 0.05
C GLU A 220 11.13 -18.38 -1.15
N ASP A 221 11.84 -18.88 -2.16
CA ASP A 221 11.27 -19.72 -3.22
C ASP A 221 11.06 -21.15 -2.71
N GLY A 222 10.22 -21.92 -3.40
CA GLY A 222 10.03 -23.32 -3.04
C GLY A 222 8.64 -23.86 -3.33
N ARG A 223 8.32 -24.99 -2.71
CA ARG A 223 6.97 -25.54 -2.74
C ARG A 223 6.03 -24.66 -1.91
N HIS A 224 4.74 -24.75 -2.17
CA HIS A 224 3.69 -23.99 -1.50
C HIS A 224 3.82 -23.83 0.04
N ASP A 225 4.38 -24.82 0.75
CA ASP A 225 4.53 -24.82 2.21
C ASP A 225 5.87 -24.27 2.70
N THR A 226 6.88 -24.18 1.83
CA THR A 226 8.21 -23.64 2.15
C THR A 226 8.44 -22.26 1.58
N ALA A 227 7.78 -21.92 0.47
CA ALA A 227 7.82 -20.59 -0.10
C ALA A 227 7.26 -19.56 0.88
N ARG A 228 7.72 -18.32 0.80
CA ARG A 228 7.23 -17.20 1.59
C ARG A 228 7.00 -15.98 0.72
N PHE A 229 6.01 -15.20 1.13
CA PHE A 229 5.67 -13.89 0.58
C PHE A 229 5.78 -12.86 1.70
N ASN A 230 5.71 -11.58 1.35
CA ASN A 230 5.57 -10.49 2.29
C ASN A 230 4.56 -9.48 1.73
N ASP A 231 3.33 -9.55 2.25
CA ASP A 231 2.24 -8.66 1.81
C ASP A 231 2.02 -8.75 0.28
N PRO A 232 1.67 -9.96 -0.23
CA PRO A 232 1.35 -10.11 -1.65
C PRO A 232 0.10 -9.30 -2.00
N GLN A 233 0.08 -8.75 -3.21
CA GLN A 233 -1.02 -7.94 -3.74
C GLN A 233 -1.47 -8.52 -5.07
N GLY A 234 -1.46 -7.75 -6.16
CA GLY A 234 -2.16 -8.12 -7.38
C GLY A 234 -1.53 -9.28 -8.14
N MET A 235 -2.36 -9.93 -8.94
CA MET A 235 -2.05 -11.22 -9.54
C MET A 235 -2.65 -11.35 -10.94
N ALA A 236 -1.97 -12.10 -11.81
CA ALA A 236 -2.47 -12.47 -13.13
C ALA A 236 -2.20 -13.95 -13.41
N SER A 237 -3.05 -14.60 -14.21
CA SER A 237 -2.86 -16.00 -14.58
C SER A 237 -3.09 -16.25 -16.07
N ASP A 238 -2.33 -17.20 -16.62
CA ASP A 238 -2.55 -17.80 -17.95
C ASP A 238 -3.23 -19.19 -17.85
N GLY A 239 -3.68 -19.59 -16.66
CA GLY A 239 -4.26 -20.91 -16.35
C GLY A 239 -3.23 -22.02 -16.05
N GLN A 240 -1.94 -21.80 -16.31
CA GLN A 240 -0.84 -22.71 -15.95
C GLN A 240 0.07 -22.12 -14.88
N ASN A 241 0.25 -20.81 -14.94
CA ASN A 241 1.08 -20.00 -14.08
C ASN A 241 0.23 -18.90 -13.46
N LEU A 242 0.60 -18.51 -12.24
CA LEU A 242 0.11 -17.32 -11.56
C LEU A 242 1.30 -16.41 -11.28
N TRP A 243 1.23 -15.16 -11.72
CA TRP A 243 2.20 -14.13 -11.33
C TRP A 243 1.64 -13.33 -10.18
N VAL A 244 2.50 -13.00 -9.22
CA VAL A 244 2.13 -12.33 -7.97
C VAL A 244 3.05 -11.13 -7.77
N ALA A 245 2.47 -9.95 -7.61
CA ALA A 245 3.17 -8.80 -7.04
C ALA A 245 3.38 -9.02 -5.55
N ASP A 246 4.60 -9.38 -5.16
CA ASP A 246 4.99 -9.60 -3.77
C ASP A 246 5.51 -8.28 -3.19
N ARG A 247 4.56 -7.37 -2.94
CA ARG A 247 4.76 -5.93 -2.76
C ARG A 247 5.80 -5.62 -1.68
N GLY A 248 5.66 -6.23 -0.51
CA GLY A 248 6.53 -6.02 0.65
C GLY A 248 7.93 -6.61 0.49
N ASN A 249 8.15 -7.48 -0.50
CA ASN A 249 9.49 -7.93 -0.87
C ASN A 249 10.07 -7.16 -2.07
N HIS A 250 9.29 -6.31 -2.72
CA HIS A 250 9.67 -5.70 -4.00
C HIS A 250 10.06 -6.74 -5.06
N LEU A 251 9.28 -7.82 -5.13
CA LEU A 251 9.50 -8.93 -6.07
C LEU A 251 8.28 -9.16 -6.96
N LEU A 252 8.55 -9.66 -8.17
CA LEU A 252 7.58 -10.37 -8.99
C LEU A 252 7.81 -11.87 -8.81
N ARG A 253 6.80 -12.61 -8.38
CA ARG A 253 6.86 -14.07 -8.18
C ARG A 253 6.04 -14.78 -9.25
N GLN A 254 6.42 -16.00 -9.61
CA GLN A 254 5.61 -16.91 -10.42
C GLN A 254 5.34 -18.19 -9.64
N VAL A 255 4.10 -18.65 -9.71
CA VAL A 255 3.64 -19.93 -9.17
C VAL A 255 3.25 -20.82 -10.34
N SER A 256 3.79 -22.03 -10.43
CA SER A 256 3.25 -23.06 -11.32
C SER A 256 2.04 -23.70 -10.62
N LEU A 257 0.88 -23.70 -11.28
CA LEU A 257 -0.39 -24.15 -10.68
C LEU A 257 -0.52 -25.68 -10.63
N ASP A 258 0.25 -26.39 -11.44
CA ASP A 258 0.31 -27.86 -11.44
C ASP A 258 1.20 -28.41 -10.32
N LEU A 259 2.36 -27.80 -10.09
CA LEU A 259 3.32 -28.23 -9.06
C LEU A 259 3.15 -27.48 -7.74
N PHE A 260 2.45 -26.35 -7.75
CA PHE A 260 2.40 -25.38 -6.66
C PHE A 260 3.80 -25.01 -6.16
N TRP A 261 4.68 -24.71 -7.12
CA TRP A 261 6.04 -24.24 -6.87
C TRP A 261 6.13 -22.75 -7.16
N VAL A 262 6.70 -22.00 -6.23
CA VAL A 262 6.93 -20.56 -6.29
C VAL A 262 8.39 -20.29 -6.63
N LYS A 263 8.63 -19.38 -7.58
CA LYS A 263 9.96 -18.83 -7.87
C LYS A 263 9.93 -17.33 -8.03
N THR A 264 11.07 -16.69 -7.80
CA THR A 264 11.27 -15.27 -8.06
C THR A 264 11.57 -15.04 -9.54
N MET A 265 10.83 -14.14 -10.16
CA MET A 265 10.95 -13.78 -11.58
C MET A 265 11.69 -12.46 -11.77
N ALA A 266 11.39 -11.45 -10.95
CA ALA A 266 12.04 -10.15 -11.01
C ALA A 266 12.18 -9.52 -9.63
N GLY A 267 13.15 -8.62 -9.49
CA GLY A 267 13.48 -7.97 -8.22
C GLY A 267 14.62 -8.66 -7.47
N THR A 268 15.42 -7.86 -6.77
CA THR A 268 16.51 -8.35 -5.91
C THR A 268 16.07 -8.61 -4.46
N GLY A 269 14.90 -8.08 -4.07
CA GLY A 269 14.44 -8.01 -2.68
C GLY A 269 14.75 -6.68 -2.00
N ALA A 270 15.57 -5.81 -2.61
CA ALA A 270 15.86 -4.48 -2.11
C ALA A 270 14.85 -3.45 -2.65
N LEU A 271 14.56 -2.42 -1.85
CA LEU A 271 13.78 -1.26 -2.29
C LEU A 271 14.60 -0.44 -3.28
N GLY A 272 14.17 -0.36 -4.53
CA GLY A 272 14.85 0.43 -5.55
C GLY A 272 14.85 1.92 -5.20
N GLN A 273 16.02 2.57 -5.16
CA GLN A 273 16.17 3.93 -4.63
C GLN A 273 15.81 5.05 -5.61
N SER A 274 15.80 4.76 -6.91
CA SER A 274 15.49 5.73 -7.97
C SER A 274 14.07 5.56 -8.46
N ARG A 275 13.41 6.68 -8.78
CA ARG A 275 12.14 6.71 -9.52
C ARG A 275 12.32 6.99 -11.01
N ALA A 276 13.55 7.23 -11.47
CA ALA A 276 13.82 7.49 -12.87
C ALA A 276 13.42 6.28 -13.73
N ALA A 277 12.90 6.54 -14.93
CA ALA A 277 12.63 5.48 -15.90
C ALA A 277 13.89 4.65 -16.16
N VAL A 278 13.74 3.33 -16.09
CA VAL A 278 14.81 2.35 -16.30
C VAL A 278 14.56 1.60 -17.59
N ASP A 279 15.55 1.58 -18.48
CA ASP A 279 15.52 0.77 -19.69
C ASP A 279 15.38 -0.74 -19.34
N PRO A 280 14.79 -1.55 -20.23
CA PRO A 280 14.68 -2.99 -20.01
C PRO A 280 16.01 -3.64 -19.61
N ALA A 281 15.98 -4.40 -18.52
CA ALA A 281 17.14 -5.03 -17.91
C ALA A 281 16.83 -6.47 -17.49
N ARG A 282 17.89 -7.18 -17.07
CA ARG A 282 17.76 -8.54 -16.52
C ARG A 282 16.93 -8.51 -15.23
N PRO A 283 15.84 -9.29 -15.14
CA PRO A 283 14.86 -9.20 -14.06
C PRO A 283 15.41 -9.39 -12.65
N LEU A 284 16.36 -10.31 -12.46
CA LEU A 284 16.93 -10.63 -11.15
C LEU A 284 18.13 -9.73 -10.76
N THR A 285 18.37 -8.66 -11.52
CA THR A 285 19.44 -7.69 -11.23
C THR A 285 18.94 -6.27 -11.01
N ILE A 286 17.63 -6.07 -11.11
CA ILE A 286 16.97 -4.77 -10.95
C ILE A 286 16.20 -4.74 -9.64
N ASP A 287 16.29 -3.63 -8.93
CA ASP A 287 15.47 -3.40 -7.75
C ASP A 287 14.10 -2.90 -8.19
N LEU A 288 13.02 -3.55 -7.73
CA LEU A 288 11.67 -3.04 -7.93
C LEU A 288 11.30 -2.10 -6.79
N ARG A 289 10.15 -1.42 -6.93
CA ARG A 289 9.71 -0.43 -5.95
C ARG A 289 8.20 -0.56 -5.70
N SER A 290 7.86 -1.49 -4.81
CA SER A 290 6.48 -1.81 -4.42
C SER A 290 5.55 -2.11 -5.61
N PRO A 291 5.76 -3.23 -6.34
CA PRO A 291 4.80 -3.68 -7.33
C PRO A 291 3.47 -3.96 -6.63
N TRP A 292 2.38 -3.36 -7.10
CA TRP A 292 1.08 -3.40 -6.43
C TRP A 292 0.06 -4.26 -7.17
N ASP A 293 0.08 -4.23 -8.50
CA ASP A 293 -0.78 -5.06 -9.33
C ASP A 293 -0.07 -5.59 -10.57
N VAL A 294 -0.56 -6.70 -11.10
CA VAL A 294 -0.02 -7.39 -12.28
C VAL A 294 -1.17 -7.72 -13.22
N HIS A 295 -1.02 -7.36 -14.50
CA HIS A 295 -2.00 -7.65 -15.54
C HIS A 295 -1.33 -8.29 -16.75
N LEU A 296 -1.84 -9.43 -17.21
CA LEU A 296 -1.31 -10.15 -18.37
C LEU A 296 -1.91 -9.60 -19.67
N VAL A 297 -1.05 -9.15 -20.59
CA VAL A 297 -1.42 -8.64 -21.92
C VAL A 297 -0.63 -9.41 -22.97
N GLY A 298 -1.25 -10.46 -23.53
CA GLY A 298 -0.55 -11.38 -24.44
C GLY A 298 0.58 -12.11 -23.71
N GLU A 299 1.83 -11.89 -24.12
CA GLU A 299 3.04 -12.48 -23.53
C GLU A 299 3.80 -11.49 -22.62
N HIS A 300 3.14 -10.40 -22.23
CA HIS A 300 3.69 -9.35 -21.39
C HIS A 300 2.93 -9.24 -20.07
N LEU A 301 3.65 -9.03 -18.98
CA LEU A 301 3.04 -8.60 -17.73
C LEU A 301 3.22 -7.10 -17.59
N LEU A 302 2.10 -6.38 -17.48
CA LEU A 302 2.09 -5.00 -17.00
C LEU A 302 2.05 -5.02 -15.49
N ILE A 303 2.86 -4.18 -14.86
CA ILE A 303 3.02 -4.13 -13.41
C ILE A 303 2.78 -2.70 -12.97
N ALA A 304 1.80 -2.49 -12.10
CA ALA A 304 1.58 -1.20 -11.46
C ALA A 304 2.66 -0.99 -10.39
N MET A 305 3.70 -0.24 -10.74
CA MET A 305 4.85 0.02 -9.87
C MET A 305 4.57 1.25 -9.02
N ALA A 306 3.72 1.07 -8.00
CA ALA A 306 3.23 2.13 -7.12
C ALA A 306 4.36 2.97 -6.52
N GLY A 307 5.43 2.34 -6.05
CA GLY A 307 6.53 3.04 -5.37
C GLY A 307 7.38 3.93 -6.29
N SER A 308 7.38 3.69 -7.61
CA SER A 308 8.02 4.57 -8.59
C SER A 308 7.04 5.35 -9.45
N HIS A 309 5.74 5.26 -9.16
CA HIS A 309 4.65 5.93 -9.89
C HIS A 309 4.68 5.66 -11.41
N GLN A 310 4.84 4.38 -11.77
CA GLN A 310 5.02 3.94 -13.16
C GLN A 310 4.23 2.67 -13.46
N ILE A 311 4.01 2.41 -14.74
CA ILE A 311 3.64 1.08 -15.24
C ILE A 311 4.89 0.45 -15.84
N TRP A 312 5.28 -0.70 -15.32
CA TRP A 312 6.42 -1.48 -15.80
C TRP A 312 5.92 -2.60 -16.71
N LEU A 313 6.78 -3.04 -17.63
CA LEU A 313 6.51 -4.19 -18.50
C LEU A 313 7.59 -5.24 -18.27
N TYR A 314 7.15 -6.48 -18.04
CA TYR A 314 7.99 -7.67 -18.11
C TYR A 314 7.64 -8.47 -19.37
N ASP A 315 8.63 -8.68 -20.23
CA ASP A 315 8.54 -9.53 -21.42
C ASP A 315 8.94 -10.96 -21.04
N ILE A 316 7.96 -11.86 -21.02
CA ILE A 316 8.15 -13.24 -20.53
C ILE A 316 9.09 -14.02 -21.46
N GLU A 317 9.01 -13.80 -22.77
CA GLU A 317 9.84 -14.52 -23.75
C GLU A 317 11.28 -14.01 -23.75
N LYS A 318 11.47 -12.69 -23.70
CA LYS A 318 12.81 -12.08 -23.70
C LYS A 318 13.49 -12.13 -22.35
N ASP A 319 12.72 -12.35 -21.28
CA ASP A 319 13.19 -12.27 -19.90
C ASP A 319 13.82 -10.91 -19.60
N GLU A 320 13.09 -9.84 -19.91
CA GLU A 320 13.51 -8.44 -19.71
C GLU A 320 12.39 -7.63 -19.04
N ILE A 321 12.76 -6.78 -18.09
CA ILE A 321 11.83 -5.91 -17.35
C ILE A 321 12.30 -4.46 -17.34
N GLY A 322 11.39 -3.50 -17.46
CA GLY A 322 11.72 -2.09 -17.31
C GLY A 322 10.50 -1.18 -17.22
N ALA A 323 10.75 0.12 -17.05
CA ALA A 323 9.71 1.13 -17.07
C ALA A 323 9.11 1.21 -18.49
N TRP A 324 7.78 1.13 -18.59
CA TRP A 324 7.09 1.12 -19.87
C TRP A 324 6.29 2.42 -20.09
N ALA A 325 5.59 2.87 -19.04
CA ALA A 325 4.91 4.16 -19.00
C ALA A 325 5.15 4.86 -17.65
N GLY A 326 5.16 6.18 -17.65
CA GLY A 326 5.37 7.02 -16.47
C GLY A 326 6.79 7.59 -16.38
N SER A 327 6.88 8.90 -16.18
CA SER A 327 8.14 9.62 -15.96
C SER A 327 8.79 9.32 -14.61
N GLY A 328 8.00 8.81 -13.66
CA GLY A 328 8.39 8.56 -12.27
C GLY A 328 8.19 9.73 -11.32
N VAL A 329 7.75 10.88 -11.85
CA VAL A 329 7.24 11.99 -11.04
C VAL A 329 5.86 11.63 -10.52
N GLU A 330 5.63 11.89 -9.23
CA GLU A 330 4.31 11.75 -8.58
C GLU A 330 3.44 12.96 -8.95
N ASP A 331 2.66 12.82 -10.02
CA ASP A 331 1.80 13.89 -10.54
C ASP A 331 0.70 13.30 -11.43
N HIS A 332 -0.13 14.17 -12.00
CA HIS A 332 -1.27 13.84 -12.84
C HIS A 332 -1.10 14.46 -14.23
N ILE A 333 -0.21 13.89 -15.05
CA ILE A 333 0.13 14.44 -16.38
C ILE A 333 -0.23 13.44 -17.48
N ASP A 334 -1.06 13.88 -18.44
CA ASP A 334 -1.43 13.15 -19.65
C ASP A 334 -0.47 13.42 -20.82
N GLY A 335 -0.53 12.57 -21.85
CA GLY A 335 0.29 12.72 -23.06
C GLY A 335 0.96 11.42 -23.49
N PRO A 336 2.10 11.47 -24.19
CA PRO A 336 2.88 10.28 -24.52
C PRO A 336 3.17 9.46 -23.26
N MET A 337 2.92 8.15 -23.32
CA MET A 337 2.90 7.29 -22.12
C MET A 337 4.21 7.28 -21.32
N GLN A 338 5.37 7.51 -21.96
CA GLN A 338 6.67 7.62 -21.26
C GLN A 338 6.87 8.97 -20.54
N GLU A 339 6.19 10.02 -20.99
CA GLU A 339 6.27 11.38 -20.41
C GLU A 339 5.15 11.65 -19.41
N ALA A 340 4.06 10.89 -19.49
CA ALA A 340 2.96 10.93 -18.55
C ALA A 340 3.44 10.76 -17.10
N ALA A 341 2.70 11.32 -16.15
CA ALA A 341 2.95 11.14 -14.72
C ALA A 341 1.75 10.45 -14.10
N PHE A 342 2.02 9.47 -13.27
CA PHE A 342 1.06 8.77 -12.42
C PHE A 342 1.38 9.09 -10.96
N ALA A 343 0.49 8.72 -10.05
CA ALA A 343 0.69 8.87 -8.63
C ALA A 343 0.17 7.62 -7.91
N GLN A 344 1.09 6.66 -7.72
CA GLN A 344 0.81 5.39 -7.05
C GLN A 344 -0.26 4.58 -7.77
N PRO A 345 -0.01 4.15 -9.02
CA PRO A 345 -0.90 3.24 -9.72
C PRO A 345 -0.99 1.93 -8.93
N SER A 346 -2.20 1.49 -8.61
CA SER A 346 -2.43 0.36 -7.70
C SER A 346 -3.31 -0.75 -8.27
N GLY A 347 -3.96 -0.53 -9.40
CA GLY A 347 -4.83 -1.51 -10.05
C GLY A 347 -4.89 -1.36 -11.56
N LEU A 348 -4.97 -2.49 -12.26
CA LEU A 348 -4.90 -2.58 -13.71
C LEU A 348 -6.01 -3.48 -14.28
N SER A 349 -6.61 -3.02 -15.38
CA SER A 349 -7.51 -3.83 -16.18
C SER A 349 -7.37 -3.50 -17.66
N GLN A 350 -8.06 -4.24 -18.54
CA GLN A 350 -7.98 -4.01 -19.97
C GLN A 350 -9.35 -4.08 -20.66
N VAL A 351 -9.57 -3.15 -21.58
CA VAL A 351 -10.72 -3.15 -22.50
C VAL A 351 -10.26 -2.86 -23.92
N GLY A 352 -10.24 -3.89 -24.76
CA GLY A 352 -9.71 -3.77 -26.13
C GLY A 352 -8.24 -3.29 -26.11
N PRO A 353 -7.88 -2.20 -26.83
CA PRO A 353 -6.52 -1.67 -26.81
C PRO A 353 -6.21 -0.77 -25.61
N TRP A 354 -7.12 -0.62 -24.65
CA TRP A 354 -6.95 0.32 -23.55
C TRP A 354 -6.60 -0.40 -22.26
N ILE A 355 -5.51 0.03 -21.62
CA ILE A 355 -5.17 -0.38 -20.25
C ILE A 355 -5.81 0.63 -19.31
N MET A 356 -6.68 0.17 -18.41
CA MET A 356 -7.33 0.97 -17.38
C MET A 356 -6.49 0.92 -16.11
N ILE A 357 -6.36 2.05 -15.42
CA ILE A 357 -5.47 2.21 -14.27
C ILE A 357 -6.22 2.93 -13.14
N ALA A 358 -6.22 2.33 -11.95
CA ALA A 358 -6.54 3.02 -10.71
C ALA A 358 -5.29 3.77 -10.22
N ASP A 359 -5.31 5.11 -10.30
CA ASP A 359 -4.19 5.98 -9.93
C ASP A 359 -4.47 6.63 -8.57
N SER A 360 -4.02 5.96 -7.51
CA SER A 360 -4.65 6.06 -6.19
C SER A 360 -4.38 7.40 -5.49
N GLU A 361 -3.15 7.91 -5.51
CA GLU A 361 -2.78 9.11 -4.75
C GLU A 361 -3.39 10.40 -5.33
N VAL A 362 -3.75 10.39 -6.60
CA VAL A 362 -4.50 11.47 -7.27
C VAL A 362 -6.01 11.20 -7.30
N SER A 363 -6.46 10.05 -6.79
CA SER A 363 -7.88 9.67 -6.81
C SER A 363 -8.50 9.71 -8.21
N SER A 364 -7.75 9.23 -9.21
CA SER A 364 -8.14 9.29 -10.61
C SER A 364 -8.18 7.91 -11.28
N LEU A 365 -8.95 7.84 -12.36
CA LEU A 365 -8.95 6.72 -13.30
C LEU A 365 -8.19 7.17 -14.54
N ARG A 366 -7.13 6.44 -14.89
CA ARG A 366 -6.29 6.72 -16.07
C ARG A 366 -6.45 5.61 -17.09
N ALA A 367 -6.13 5.91 -18.34
CA ALA A 367 -6.10 4.94 -19.42
C ALA A 367 -4.89 5.13 -20.32
N ILE A 368 -4.30 4.03 -20.80
CA ILE A 368 -3.27 4.05 -21.85
C ILE A 368 -3.85 3.43 -23.14
N ASP A 369 -3.82 4.18 -24.25
CA ASP A 369 -4.16 3.68 -25.58
C ASP A 369 -2.95 2.95 -26.18
N LEU A 370 -2.99 1.61 -26.23
CA LEU A 370 -1.90 0.82 -26.83
C LEU A 370 -1.67 1.10 -28.32
N LYS A 371 -2.66 1.67 -29.02
CA LYS A 371 -2.50 2.00 -30.45
C LYS A 371 -1.78 3.32 -30.67
N LYS A 372 -1.96 4.28 -29.75
CA LYS A 372 -1.36 5.61 -29.86
C LYS A 372 -0.10 5.77 -29.01
N GLY A 373 0.06 4.97 -27.97
CA GLY A 373 1.12 5.14 -26.97
C GLY A 373 0.90 6.38 -26.11
N GLU A 374 -0.36 6.70 -25.79
CA GLU A 374 -0.74 7.89 -25.03
C GLU A 374 -1.49 7.48 -23.76
N ALA A 375 -1.14 8.12 -22.64
CA ALA A 375 -1.88 8.07 -21.39
C ALA A 375 -2.85 9.26 -21.30
N GLN A 376 -4.05 9.02 -20.78
CA GLN A 376 -5.07 10.04 -20.59
C GLN A 376 -5.84 9.82 -19.29
N THR A 377 -6.41 10.90 -18.78
CA THR A 377 -7.32 10.87 -17.63
C THR A 377 -8.74 10.61 -18.10
N LEU A 378 -9.38 9.62 -17.47
CA LEU A 378 -10.78 9.33 -17.69
C LEU A 378 -11.67 10.10 -16.71
N ALA A 379 -11.26 10.15 -15.44
CA ALA A 379 -12.01 10.77 -14.35
C ALA A 379 -11.13 11.02 -13.13
N GLY A 380 -11.56 11.92 -12.23
CA GLY A 380 -10.79 12.36 -11.06
C GLY A 380 -9.83 13.51 -11.37
N GLY A 381 -9.26 14.12 -10.31
CA GLY A 381 -8.40 15.30 -10.40
C GLY A 381 -7.00 15.09 -9.82
N GLY A 382 -6.31 16.19 -9.45
CA GLY A 382 -4.94 16.14 -8.94
C GLY A 382 -4.81 15.59 -7.50
N LEU A 383 -3.61 15.67 -6.92
CA LEU A 383 -3.24 15.04 -5.63
C LEU A 383 -4.14 15.38 -4.42
N PHE A 384 -4.97 16.42 -4.50
CA PHE A 384 -5.90 16.84 -3.44
C PHE A 384 -7.35 16.99 -3.93
N ASP A 385 -7.64 16.60 -5.17
CA ASP A 385 -8.97 16.69 -5.78
C ASP A 385 -9.70 15.35 -5.66
N PHE A 386 -9.98 14.95 -4.41
CA PHE A 386 -10.70 13.73 -4.07
C PHE A 386 -12.11 14.03 -3.56
N GLY A 387 -12.99 13.02 -3.55
CA GLY A 387 -14.35 13.17 -3.04
C GLY A 387 -15.19 11.93 -3.27
N ASP A 388 -16.49 12.05 -3.04
CA ASP A 388 -17.47 10.99 -3.25
C ASP A 388 -18.65 11.55 -4.06
N ALA A 389 -18.54 11.49 -5.38
CA ALA A 389 -19.60 11.95 -6.27
C ALA A 389 -19.79 10.96 -7.43
N ASP A 390 -21.06 10.70 -7.73
CA ASP A 390 -21.51 10.10 -8.98
C ASP A 390 -21.72 11.21 -10.01
N GLY A 391 -21.81 10.88 -11.30
CA GLY A 391 -22.04 11.86 -12.35
C GLY A 391 -21.23 11.58 -13.62
N ASP A 392 -21.02 12.62 -14.42
CA ASP A 392 -20.20 12.57 -15.63
C ASP A 392 -18.71 12.82 -15.33
N ALA A 393 -17.88 12.85 -16.38
CA ALA A 393 -16.43 13.05 -16.25
C ALA A 393 -16.02 14.36 -15.56
N GLU A 394 -16.88 15.38 -15.50
CA GLU A 394 -16.59 16.66 -14.83
C GLU A 394 -16.95 16.64 -13.34
N THR A 395 -17.85 15.74 -12.94
CA THR A 395 -18.48 15.76 -11.60
C THR A 395 -18.18 14.54 -10.76
N MET A 396 -17.87 13.39 -11.36
CA MET A 396 -17.55 12.19 -10.61
C MET A 396 -16.26 12.33 -9.81
N ALA A 397 -16.25 11.77 -8.61
CA ALA A 397 -15.11 11.83 -7.71
C ALA A 397 -14.93 10.51 -6.97
N PHE A 398 -13.66 10.20 -6.72
CA PHE A 398 -13.19 9.02 -6.00
C PHE A 398 -12.30 9.46 -4.83
N GLN A 399 -12.04 8.53 -3.92
CA GLN A 399 -11.07 8.72 -2.85
C GLN A 399 -10.19 7.47 -2.77
N HIS A 400 -8.92 7.63 -3.18
CA HIS A 400 -7.90 6.57 -3.18
C HIS A 400 -8.38 5.23 -3.78
N PRO A 401 -8.85 5.21 -5.05
CA PRO A 401 -9.29 3.98 -5.68
C PRO A 401 -8.10 3.04 -5.83
N MET A 402 -8.23 1.81 -5.35
CA MET A 402 -7.12 0.86 -5.32
C MET A 402 -7.17 -0.15 -6.45
N ASP A 403 -8.34 -0.37 -7.06
CA ASP A 403 -8.48 -1.35 -8.11
C ASP A 403 -9.59 -1.08 -9.12
N VAL A 404 -9.45 -1.69 -10.29
CA VAL A 404 -10.42 -1.60 -11.39
C VAL A 404 -10.65 -2.94 -12.08
N ALA A 405 -11.90 -3.21 -12.48
CA ALA A 405 -12.27 -4.39 -13.26
C ALA A 405 -13.20 -4.03 -14.42
N VAL A 406 -12.84 -4.47 -15.62
CA VAL A 406 -13.71 -4.34 -16.80
C VAL A 406 -14.70 -5.51 -16.84
N LEU A 407 -15.98 -5.18 -17.00
CA LEU A 407 -17.04 -6.16 -17.31
C LEU A 407 -17.95 -5.59 -18.39
N GLY A 408 -17.87 -6.15 -19.60
CA GLY A 408 -18.60 -5.64 -20.77
C GLY A 408 -18.11 -4.27 -21.22
N GLN A 409 -18.96 -3.25 -21.14
CA GLN A 409 -18.64 -1.85 -21.49
C GLN A 409 -18.40 -0.96 -20.26
N ASP A 410 -18.41 -1.58 -19.09
CA ASP A 410 -18.35 -0.89 -17.81
C ASP A 410 -17.00 -1.16 -17.13
N LEU A 411 -16.47 -0.11 -16.50
CA LEU A 411 -15.31 -0.17 -15.62
C LEU A 411 -15.79 -0.05 -14.17
N TYR A 412 -15.67 -1.13 -13.42
CA TYR A 412 -15.96 -1.14 -12.00
C TYR A 412 -14.72 -0.72 -11.22
N VAL A 413 -14.93 0.07 -10.18
CA VAL A 413 -13.89 0.73 -9.40
C VAL A 413 -14.07 0.37 -7.94
N ALA A 414 -13.03 -0.17 -7.32
CA ALA A 414 -12.93 -0.25 -5.88
C ALA A 414 -12.53 1.13 -5.35
N ASP A 415 -13.53 1.94 -5.00
CA ASP A 415 -13.39 3.30 -4.49
C ASP A 415 -13.13 3.25 -2.97
N THR A 416 -11.90 2.85 -2.66
CA THR A 416 -11.48 2.27 -1.38
C THR A 416 -11.83 3.14 -0.19
N PHE A 417 -11.43 4.41 -0.18
CA PHE A 417 -11.58 5.28 0.98
C PHE A 417 -12.99 5.87 1.09
N ASN A 418 -13.79 5.79 0.04
CA ASN A 418 -15.24 6.00 0.13
C ASN A 418 -15.98 4.74 0.63
N HIS A 419 -15.28 3.60 0.68
CA HIS A 419 -15.80 2.27 1.01
C HIS A 419 -16.93 1.81 0.06
N LYS A 420 -16.75 2.07 -1.24
CA LYS A 420 -17.77 1.82 -2.27
C LYS A 420 -17.24 0.99 -3.43
N ILE A 421 -18.16 0.39 -4.15
CA ILE A 421 -17.93 0.00 -5.55
C ILE A 421 -18.67 0.98 -6.44
N LYS A 422 -17.97 1.64 -7.34
CA LYS A 422 -18.53 2.49 -8.38
C LYS A 422 -18.40 1.83 -9.75
N VAL A 423 -19.19 2.29 -10.70
CA VAL A 423 -19.12 1.84 -12.08
C VAL A 423 -19.15 3.03 -13.03
N LEU A 424 -18.21 3.05 -13.95
CA LEU A 424 -18.09 4.00 -15.04
C LEU A 424 -18.48 3.31 -16.36
N ASN A 425 -19.52 3.79 -17.02
CA ASN A 425 -19.85 3.33 -18.37
C ASN A 425 -18.89 3.99 -19.37
N LEU A 426 -17.99 3.22 -19.98
CA LEU A 426 -16.90 3.76 -20.80
C LEU A 426 -17.37 4.53 -22.05
N PRO A 427 -18.46 4.14 -22.75
CA PRO A 427 -18.96 4.92 -23.88
C PRO A 427 -19.60 6.27 -23.52
N THR A 428 -20.32 6.34 -22.40
CA THR A 428 -21.07 7.55 -22.00
C THR A 428 -20.31 8.42 -21.01
N MET A 429 -19.31 7.84 -20.33
CA MET A 429 -18.59 8.43 -19.21
C MET A 429 -19.50 8.80 -18.03
N GLU A 430 -20.64 8.10 -17.88
CA GLU A 430 -21.50 8.23 -16.70
C GLU A 430 -21.03 7.25 -15.61
N CYS A 431 -20.85 7.77 -14.41
CA CYS A 431 -20.47 7.05 -13.22
C CYS A 431 -21.62 7.03 -12.21
N ARG A 432 -21.82 5.88 -11.56
CA ARG A 432 -22.71 5.74 -10.42
C ARG A 432 -22.15 4.80 -9.36
N THR A 433 -22.65 4.93 -8.15
CA THR A 433 -22.43 3.98 -7.06
C THR A 433 -23.22 2.69 -7.30
N VAL A 434 -22.56 1.54 -7.16
CA VAL A 434 -23.14 0.20 -7.21
C VAL A 434 -23.34 -0.35 -5.80
N VAL A 435 -22.31 -0.23 -4.96
CA VAL A 435 -22.35 -0.60 -3.54
C VAL A 435 -21.98 0.64 -2.73
N ASP A 436 -22.88 1.06 -1.83
CA ASP A 436 -22.72 2.26 -1.03
C ASP A 436 -21.99 1.97 0.30
N LYS A 437 -21.58 3.04 0.98
CA LYS A 437 -20.87 2.96 2.27
C LYS A 437 -21.72 2.23 3.32
N GLY A 438 -21.06 1.38 4.11
CA GLY A 438 -21.68 0.61 5.20
C GLY A 438 -21.76 -0.89 4.93
N GLU A 439 -21.65 -1.30 3.67
CA GLU A 439 -21.55 -2.72 3.28
C GLU A 439 -20.09 -3.20 3.19
N LEU A 440 -19.17 -2.32 2.79
CA LEU A 440 -17.76 -2.60 2.60
C LEU A 440 -16.89 -1.70 3.50
N ALA A 441 -15.65 -2.09 3.73
CA ALA A 441 -14.66 -1.36 4.49
C ALA A 441 -13.29 -1.41 3.80
N GLU A 442 -12.94 -0.33 3.10
CA GLU A 442 -11.70 -0.18 2.32
C GLU A 442 -11.49 -1.34 1.33
N PRO A 443 -12.42 -1.60 0.40
CA PRO A 443 -12.24 -2.66 -0.58
C PRO A 443 -11.04 -2.33 -1.48
N ALA A 444 -9.99 -3.15 -1.44
CA ALA A 444 -8.72 -2.84 -2.12
C ALA A 444 -8.50 -3.61 -3.44
N GLY A 445 -9.37 -4.60 -3.73
CA GLY A 445 -9.26 -5.45 -4.90
C GLY A 445 -10.61 -5.81 -5.50
N ILE A 446 -10.68 -5.88 -6.83
CA ILE A 446 -11.90 -6.23 -7.58
C ILE A 446 -11.54 -7.00 -8.86
N CYS A 447 -12.26 -8.09 -9.14
CA CYS A 447 -12.17 -8.78 -10.43
C CYS A 447 -13.55 -9.17 -10.95
N ALA A 448 -13.69 -9.28 -12.27
CA ALA A 448 -14.91 -9.80 -12.88
C ALA A 448 -14.82 -11.33 -13.01
N VAL A 449 -15.87 -12.04 -12.59
CA VAL A 449 -15.99 -13.51 -12.75
C VAL A 449 -17.37 -13.82 -13.30
N GLY A 450 -17.42 -14.21 -14.58
CA GLY A 450 -18.69 -14.34 -15.30
C GLY A 450 -19.43 -13.01 -15.38
N GLU A 451 -20.64 -12.94 -14.83
CA GLU A 451 -21.49 -11.74 -14.82
C GLU A 451 -21.47 -11.00 -13.46
N ARG A 452 -20.67 -11.45 -12.50
CA ARG A 452 -20.55 -10.86 -11.16
C ARG A 452 -19.14 -10.31 -10.93
N LEU A 453 -19.00 -9.55 -9.85
CA LEU A 453 -17.72 -9.04 -9.39
C LEU A 453 -17.35 -9.75 -8.10
N LEU A 454 -16.09 -10.10 -7.94
CA LEU A 454 -15.53 -10.56 -6.68
C LEU A 454 -14.66 -9.45 -6.10
N VAL A 455 -14.87 -9.10 -4.83
CA VAL A 455 -14.27 -7.94 -4.17
C VAL A 455 -13.54 -8.37 -2.90
N ALA A 456 -12.31 -7.89 -2.74
CA ALA A 456 -11.55 -8.01 -1.51
C ALA A 456 -11.99 -6.91 -0.54
N ASP A 457 -12.82 -7.27 0.44
CA ASP A 457 -13.35 -6.34 1.43
C ASP A 457 -12.38 -6.29 2.62
N THR A 458 -11.28 -5.56 2.42
CA THR A 458 -10.02 -5.72 3.13
C THR A 458 -10.15 -5.55 4.64
N ASN A 459 -10.75 -4.46 5.12
CA ASN A 459 -10.86 -4.21 6.57
C ASN A 459 -11.97 -5.03 7.24
N ASN A 460 -12.83 -5.68 6.46
CA ASN A 460 -13.77 -6.69 6.96
C ASN A 460 -13.21 -8.12 6.92
N HIS A 461 -11.95 -8.29 6.49
CA HIS A 461 -11.25 -9.58 6.45
C HIS A 461 -12.02 -10.67 5.67
N ARG A 462 -12.65 -10.30 4.56
CA ARG A 462 -13.47 -11.22 3.77
C ARG A 462 -13.38 -10.93 2.28
N VAL A 463 -13.90 -11.86 1.50
CA VAL A 463 -14.15 -11.68 0.06
C VAL A 463 -15.66 -11.77 -0.16
N VAL A 464 -16.18 -10.92 -1.04
CA VAL A 464 -17.62 -10.85 -1.33
C VAL A 464 -17.89 -10.87 -2.84
N TRP A 465 -18.96 -11.52 -3.21
CA TRP A 465 -19.61 -11.34 -4.50
C TRP A 465 -20.44 -10.05 -4.48
N VAL A 466 -20.35 -9.29 -5.57
CA VAL A 466 -21.23 -8.14 -5.86
C VAL A 466 -21.99 -8.43 -7.15
N ASP A 467 -23.32 -8.31 -7.09
CA ASP A 467 -24.17 -8.26 -8.28
C ASP A 467 -24.14 -6.83 -8.86
N PRO A 468 -23.60 -6.64 -10.08
CA PRO A 468 -23.46 -5.30 -10.66
C PRO A 468 -24.78 -4.58 -10.95
N ALA A 469 -25.87 -5.33 -11.14
CA ALA A 469 -27.17 -4.76 -11.48
C ALA A 469 -27.93 -4.30 -10.23
N SER A 470 -27.87 -5.08 -9.14
CA SER A 470 -28.62 -4.80 -7.91
C SER A 470 -27.81 -4.16 -6.80
N GLY A 471 -26.47 -4.24 -6.85
CA GLY A 471 -25.59 -3.86 -5.76
C GLY A 471 -25.60 -4.85 -4.59
N ALA A 472 -26.23 -6.02 -4.74
CA ALA A 472 -26.30 -7.01 -3.67
C ALA A 472 -24.92 -7.59 -3.35
N VAL A 473 -24.58 -7.60 -2.06
CA VAL A 473 -23.32 -8.13 -1.53
C VAL A 473 -23.57 -9.48 -0.85
N GLU A 474 -22.80 -10.48 -1.21
CA GLU A 474 -22.88 -11.85 -0.67
C GLU A 474 -21.47 -12.34 -0.33
N VAL A 475 -21.28 -12.95 0.84
CA VAL A 475 -19.96 -13.48 1.22
C VAL A 475 -19.57 -14.64 0.31
N PHE A 476 -18.32 -14.63 -0.17
CA PHE A 476 -17.71 -15.77 -0.83
C PHE A 476 -17.16 -16.73 0.23
N GLU A 477 -17.93 -17.77 0.53
CA GLU A 477 -17.64 -18.70 1.62
C GLU A 477 -16.48 -19.65 1.30
N LEU A 478 -15.35 -19.47 2.00
CA LEU A 478 -14.20 -20.37 1.92
C LEU A 478 -14.44 -21.65 2.73
N HIS A 479 -14.15 -22.81 2.15
CA HIS A 479 -14.33 -24.11 2.83
C HIS A 479 -13.23 -25.13 2.56
#